data_AF-A0A8B2NW10-F1
#
_entry.id   AF-A0A8B2NW10-F1
#
_cell.length_a   1.000
_cell.length_b   1.000
_cell.length_c   1.000
_cell.angle_alpha   90.00
_cell.angle_beta   90.00
_cell.angle_gamma   90.00
#
_symmetry.space_group_name_H-M   'P 1'
#
loop_
_entity.id
_entity.type
_entity.pdbx_description
1 polymer ?
#
loop_
_entity_poly.entity_id
_entity_poly.type
_entity_poly.pdbx_seq_one_letter_code
_entity_poly.pdbx_strand_id
1 'polypeptide(L)'
;MSTKDDIKRETHAAQDKLHEASETLKSSAEEAADEAQRTAYSYAERGRAAAAGGLTDFATAIRRASDELNQRDQDIAARLVSQAASSLEDIANTVSHTSIDDVMGSVQGFARRNPAAFVGGAVLAGLAVGRFLRATGPAEGADTVAAPAPVTGYRPAPSYSPASPVAPANSSPK
;
A
#
# COMPACT_ATOMS: atom_id res chain seq x y z
N MET A 1 -50.60 -7.89 12.45
CA MET A 1 -50.46 -8.00 10.99
C MET A 1 -49.84 -6.71 10.39
N SER A 2 -48.87 -6.05 11.05
CA SER A 2 -48.36 -4.71 10.62
C SER A 2 -46.89 -4.64 10.21
N THR A 3 -46.02 -5.55 10.64
CA THR A 3 -44.56 -5.42 10.47
C THR A 3 -44.08 -5.52 9.00
N LYS A 4 -44.89 -6.06 8.08
CA LYS A 4 -44.52 -6.17 6.66
C LYS A 4 -44.75 -4.89 5.86
N ASP A 5 -45.61 -3.98 6.34
CA ASP A 5 -45.98 -2.76 5.60
C ASP A 5 -45.05 -1.57 5.91
N ASP A 6 -44.48 -1.54 7.12
CA ASP A 6 -43.49 -0.52 7.52
C ASP A 6 -42.14 -0.73 6.81
N ILE A 7 -41.70 -1.99 6.70
CA ILE A 7 -40.46 -2.35 5.99
C ILE A 7 -40.54 -1.91 4.53
N LYS A 8 -41.67 -2.12 3.84
CA LYS A 8 -41.83 -1.71 2.43
C LYS A 8 -41.70 -0.20 2.25
N ARG A 9 -42.28 0.60 3.16
CA ARG A 9 -42.25 2.07 3.07
C ARG A 9 -40.85 2.63 3.27
N GLU A 10 -40.09 2.08 4.21
CA GLU A 10 -38.69 2.45 4.41
C GLU A 10 -37.79 1.97 3.26
N THR A 11 -38.10 0.81 2.67
CA THR A 11 -37.36 0.29 1.51
C THR A 11 -37.51 1.22 0.30
N HIS A 12 -38.70 1.78 0.04
CA HIS A 12 -38.92 2.71 -1.08
C HIS A 12 -38.16 4.03 -0.91
N ALA A 13 -38.20 4.63 0.27
CA ALA A 13 -37.46 5.87 0.54
C ALA A 13 -35.93 5.66 0.49
N ALA A 14 -35.45 4.48 0.90
CA ALA A 14 -34.05 4.09 0.74
C ALA A 14 -33.69 3.86 -0.74
N GLN A 15 -34.58 3.25 -1.52
CA GLN A 15 -34.36 2.96 -2.94
C GLN A 15 -34.26 4.23 -3.77
N ASP A 16 -35.08 5.25 -3.48
CA ASP A 16 -35.05 6.53 -4.17
C ASP A 16 -33.74 7.28 -3.90
N LYS A 17 -33.30 7.33 -2.64
CA LYS A 17 -32.00 7.92 -2.26
C LYS A 17 -30.83 7.14 -2.84
N LEU A 18 -30.94 5.82 -2.92
CA LEU A 18 -29.92 4.97 -3.54
C LEU A 18 -29.84 5.19 -5.05
N HIS A 19 -30.97 5.42 -5.72
CA HIS A 19 -30.96 5.73 -7.15
C HIS A 19 -30.28 7.06 -7.43
N GLU A 20 -30.66 8.12 -6.73
CA GLU A 20 -30.06 9.46 -6.90
C GLU A 20 -28.56 9.45 -6.58
N ALA A 21 -28.18 8.78 -5.48
CA ALA A 21 -26.78 8.60 -5.12
C ALA A 21 -26.05 7.77 -6.18
N SER A 22 -26.68 6.72 -6.74
CA SER A 22 -26.07 5.88 -7.76
C SER A 22 -25.85 6.61 -9.08
N GLU A 23 -26.77 7.49 -9.49
CA GLU A 23 -26.62 8.28 -10.72
C GLU A 23 -25.47 9.27 -10.60
N THR A 24 -25.40 9.98 -9.47
CA THR A 24 -24.30 10.91 -9.17
C THR A 24 -22.96 10.18 -9.13
N LEU A 25 -22.91 9.05 -8.41
CA LEU A 25 -21.71 8.24 -8.30
C LEU A 25 -21.27 7.69 -9.67
N LYS A 26 -22.23 7.30 -10.52
CA LYS A 26 -21.95 6.76 -11.85
C LYS A 26 -21.31 7.82 -12.75
N SER A 27 -21.84 9.04 -12.78
CA SER A 27 -21.25 10.13 -13.57
C SER A 27 -19.81 10.43 -13.14
N SER A 28 -19.56 10.58 -11.84
CA SER A 28 -18.22 10.84 -11.33
C SER A 28 -17.27 9.65 -11.55
N ALA A 29 -17.79 8.42 -11.47
CA ALA A 29 -16.99 7.23 -11.74
C ALA A 29 -16.63 7.08 -13.22
N GLU A 30 -17.54 7.43 -14.14
CA GLU A 30 -17.28 7.42 -15.58
C GLU A 30 -16.17 8.41 -15.95
N GLU A 31 -16.24 9.65 -15.45
CA GLU A 31 -15.20 10.66 -15.67
C GLU A 31 -13.84 10.23 -15.12
N ALA A 32 -13.81 9.73 -13.88
CA ALA A 32 -12.59 9.25 -13.24
C ALA A 32 -12.02 8.00 -13.95
N ALA A 33 -12.90 7.10 -14.42
CA ALA A 33 -12.50 5.91 -15.16
C ALA A 33 -11.87 6.28 -16.51
N ASP A 34 -12.44 7.24 -17.24
CA ASP A 34 -11.91 7.69 -18.52
C ASP A 34 -10.52 8.35 -18.39
N GLU A 35 -10.31 9.11 -17.32
CA GLU A 35 -9.00 9.71 -17.02
C GLU A 35 -7.98 8.66 -16.58
N ALA A 36 -8.39 7.75 -15.68
CA ALA A 36 -7.57 6.64 -15.22
C ALA A 36 -7.18 5.72 -16.39
N GLN A 37 -8.11 5.42 -17.30
CA GLN A 37 -7.88 4.59 -18.47
C GLN A 37 -6.82 5.20 -19.38
N ARG A 38 -6.98 6.48 -19.75
CA ARG A 38 -6.00 7.19 -20.59
C ARG A 38 -4.60 7.21 -19.96
N THR A 39 -4.54 7.45 -18.66
CA THR A 39 -3.29 7.46 -17.91
C THR A 39 -2.68 6.07 -17.84
N ALA A 40 -3.45 5.06 -17.46
CA ALA A 40 -3.02 3.67 -17.34
C ALA A 40 -2.48 3.12 -18.66
N TYR A 41 -3.13 3.38 -19.80
CA TYR A 41 -2.61 2.97 -21.11
C TYR A 41 -1.24 3.59 -21.40
N SER A 42 -1.02 4.86 -21.04
CA SER A 42 0.26 5.55 -21.25
C SER A 42 1.42 5.03 -20.37
N TYR A 43 1.08 4.51 -19.18
CA TYR A 43 2.04 3.91 -18.24
C TYR A 43 2.25 2.43 -18.49
N ALA A 44 1.24 1.70 -18.97
CA ALA A 44 1.33 0.27 -19.21
C ALA A 44 2.42 -0.08 -20.23
N GLU A 45 2.53 0.69 -21.31
CA GLU A 45 3.55 0.47 -22.35
C GLU A 45 4.97 0.64 -21.80
N ARG A 46 5.17 1.58 -20.86
CA ARG A 46 6.48 1.83 -20.21
C ARG A 46 6.75 0.90 -19.03
N GLY A 47 5.70 0.48 -18.33
CA GLY A 47 5.76 -0.31 -17.11
C GLY A 47 6.06 -1.79 -17.37
N ARG A 48 5.71 -2.35 -18.54
CA ARG A 48 5.93 -3.77 -18.86
C ARG A 48 7.38 -4.22 -18.70
N ALA A 49 8.35 -3.41 -19.14
CA ALA A 49 9.77 -3.73 -19.01
C ALA A 49 10.26 -3.63 -17.55
N ALA A 50 9.77 -2.66 -16.77
CA ALA A 50 10.12 -2.50 -15.36
C ALA A 50 9.45 -3.55 -14.45
N ALA A 51 8.25 -4.00 -14.83
CA ALA A 51 7.49 -5.01 -14.08
C ALA A 51 8.13 -6.40 -14.13
N ALA A 52 8.73 -6.80 -15.27
CA ALA A 52 9.39 -8.10 -15.41
C ALA A 52 10.58 -8.29 -14.44
N GLY A 53 11.34 -7.22 -14.17
CA GLY A 53 12.43 -7.24 -13.19
C GLY A 53 11.93 -7.42 -11.76
N GLY A 54 10.95 -6.64 -11.33
CA GLY A 54 10.42 -6.70 -9.96
C GLY A 54 9.64 -7.98 -9.65
N LEU A 55 9.01 -8.60 -10.65
CA LEU A 55 8.25 -9.85 -10.47
C LEU A 55 9.17 -11.04 -10.16
N THR A 56 10.38 -11.07 -10.73
CA THR A 56 11.37 -12.13 -10.47
C THR A 56 11.88 -12.08 -9.03
N ASP A 57 12.17 -10.89 -8.51
CA ASP A 57 12.62 -10.69 -7.13
C ASP A 57 11.52 -11.04 -6.13
N PHE A 58 10.28 -10.68 -6.43
CA PHE A 58 9.12 -11.01 -5.62
C PHE A 58 8.83 -12.51 -5.59
N ALA A 59 8.85 -13.18 -6.75
CA ALA A 59 8.69 -14.63 -6.85
C ALA A 59 9.77 -15.38 -6.06
N THR A 60 11.01 -14.89 -6.11
CA THR A 60 12.13 -15.44 -5.34
C THR A 60 11.89 -15.29 -3.83
N ALA A 61 11.38 -14.14 -3.37
CA ALA A 61 11.07 -13.92 -1.97
C ALA A 61 9.93 -14.82 -1.48
N ILE A 62 8.85 -14.96 -2.26
CA ILE A 62 7.73 -15.86 -1.95
C ILE A 62 8.22 -17.30 -1.88
N ARG A 63 9.01 -17.76 -2.86
CA ARG A 63 9.50 -19.14 -2.89
C ARG A 63 10.27 -19.50 -1.63
N ARG A 64 11.17 -18.62 -1.18
CA ARG A 64 11.93 -18.79 0.07
C ARG A 64 11.02 -18.86 1.29
N ALA A 65 10.01 -17.99 1.38
CA ALA A 65 9.06 -17.99 2.48
C ALA A 65 8.18 -19.26 2.50
N SER A 66 7.77 -19.75 1.33
CA SER A 66 7.02 -21.00 1.19
C SER A 66 7.84 -22.21 1.60
N ASP A 67 9.11 -22.29 1.19
CA ASP A 67 10.02 -23.36 1.57
C ASP A 67 10.22 -23.41 3.11
N GLU A 68 10.23 -22.25 3.77
CA GLU A 68 10.31 -22.15 5.23
C GLU A 68 9.01 -22.53 5.95
N LEU A 69 7.85 -22.24 5.34
CA LEU A 69 6.53 -22.54 5.91
C LEU A 69 6.16 -24.02 5.75
N ASN A 70 6.57 -24.66 4.65
CA ASN A 70 6.34 -26.08 4.38
C ASN A 70 7.13 -26.99 5.35
N GLN A 71 8.23 -26.49 5.93
CA GLN A 71 9.01 -27.19 6.96
C GLN A 71 8.34 -27.21 8.34
N ARG A 72 7.23 -26.47 8.56
CA ARG A 72 6.56 -26.31 9.86
C ARG A 72 5.28 -27.16 10.03
N ASP A 73 5.03 -28.13 9.13
CA ASP A 73 3.99 -29.18 9.24
C ASP A 73 2.59 -28.69 9.70
N GLN A 74 2.00 -27.71 9.00
CA GLN A 74 0.62 -27.24 9.25
C GLN A 74 -0.31 -27.72 8.12
N ASP A 75 -0.73 -28.99 8.18
CA ASP A 75 -1.42 -29.74 7.11
C ASP A 75 -2.74 -29.11 6.60
N ILE A 76 -3.52 -28.47 7.49
CA ILE A 76 -4.78 -27.80 7.11
C ILE A 76 -4.52 -26.46 6.41
N ALA A 77 -3.56 -25.69 6.93
CA ALA A 77 -3.14 -24.44 6.31
C ALA A 77 -2.48 -24.72 4.95
N ALA A 78 -1.68 -25.79 4.85
CA ALA A 78 -1.03 -26.22 3.61
C ALA A 78 -2.03 -26.50 2.49
N ARG A 79 -3.18 -27.13 2.79
CA ARG A 79 -4.24 -27.39 1.79
C ARG A 79 -4.93 -26.11 1.33
N LEU A 80 -5.27 -25.21 2.27
CA LEU A 80 -5.86 -23.91 1.94
C LEU A 80 -4.92 -23.07 1.06
N VAL A 81 -3.64 -23.05 1.45
CA VAL A 81 -2.59 -22.32 0.74
C VAL A 81 -2.32 -22.94 -0.63
N SER A 82 -2.31 -24.27 -0.77
CA SER A 82 -2.14 -24.96 -2.06
C SER A 82 -3.28 -24.67 -3.03
N GLN A 83 -4.52 -24.62 -2.54
CA GLN A 83 -5.67 -24.28 -3.36
C GLN A 83 -5.66 -22.80 -3.78
N ALA A 84 -5.23 -21.91 -2.88
CA ALA A 84 -5.00 -20.51 -3.22
C ALA A 84 -3.86 -20.35 -4.23
N ALA A 85 -2.76 -21.08 -4.07
CA ALA A 85 -1.60 -21.04 -4.96
C ALA A 85 -1.95 -21.48 -6.39
N SER A 86 -2.71 -22.57 -6.53
CA SER A 86 -3.15 -23.06 -7.84
C SER A 86 -4.01 -22.02 -8.55
N SER A 87 -4.93 -21.38 -7.81
CA SER A 87 -5.77 -20.30 -8.35
C SER A 87 -4.93 -19.07 -8.73
N LEU A 88 -3.85 -18.78 -8.00
CA LEU A 88 -2.94 -17.67 -8.27
C LEU A 88 -2.08 -17.92 -9.52
N GLU A 89 -1.68 -19.17 -9.75
CA GLU A 89 -0.88 -19.58 -10.91
C GLU A 89 -1.67 -19.47 -12.22
N ASP A 90 -2.96 -19.84 -12.20
CA ASP A 90 -3.86 -19.62 -13.33
C ASP A 90 -4.01 -18.12 -13.66
N ILE A 91 -4.11 -17.28 -12.63
CA ILE A 91 -4.18 -15.82 -12.80
C ILE A 91 -2.85 -15.29 -13.37
N ALA A 92 -1.71 -15.74 -12.87
CA ALA A 92 -0.38 -15.30 -13.33
C ALA A 92 -0.14 -15.67 -14.80
N ASN A 93 -0.49 -16.90 -15.20
CA ASN A 93 -0.37 -17.37 -16.58
C ASN A 93 -1.27 -16.58 -17.53
N THR A 94 -2.49 -16.26 -17.08
CA THR A 94 -3.44 -15.42 -17.83
C THR A 94 -2.86 -14.03 -18.01
N VAL A 95 -2.40 -13.37 -16.93
CA VAL A 95 -1.87 -12.00 -16.96
C VAL A 95 -0.63 -11.87 -17.86
N SER A 96 0.23 -12.87 -17.92
CA SER A 96 1.46 -12.82 -18.73
C SER A 96 1.20 -12.81 -20.25
N HIS A 97 0.04 -13.26 -20.71
CA HIS A 97 -0.29 -13.41 -22.14
C HIS A 97 -1.50 -12.58 -22.56
N THR A 98 -2.07 -11.80 -21.65
CA THR A 98 -3.34 -11.11 -21.85
C THR A 98 -3.16 -9.62 -22.13
N SER A 99 -3.88 -9.12 -23.13
CA SER A 99 -4.01 -7.69 -23.37
C SER A 99 -4.84 -7.02 -22.27
N ILE A 100 -4.63 -5.73 -22.03
CA ILE A 100 -5.40 -4.96 -21.02
C ILE A 100 -6.91 -5.12 -21.24
N ASP A 101 -7.35 -5.15 -22.49
CA ASP A 101 -8.75 -5.37 -22.87
C ASP A 101 -9.31 -6.70 -22.36
N ASP A 102 -8.57 -7.82 -22.43
CA ASP A 102 -9.11 -9.09 -21.93
C ASP A 102 -9.06 -9.18 -20.40
N VAL A 103 -8.11 -8.50 -19.73
CA VAL A 103 -8.16 -8.34 -18.26
C VAL A 103 -9.45 -7.62 -17.87
N MET A 104 -9.75 -6.50 -18.55
CA MET A 104 -10.92 -5.69 -18.26
C MET A 104 -12.22 -6.48 -18.51
N GLY A 105 -12.27 -7.23 -19.62
CA GLY A 105 -13.38 -8.12 -19.94
C GLY A 105 -13.59 -9.22 -18.89
N SER A 106 -12.50 -9.81 -18.37
CA SER A 106 -12.54 -10.84 -17.34
C SER A 106 -13.04 -10.30 -16.00
N VAL A 107 -12.56 -9.12 -15.59
CA VAL A 107 -13.03 -8.43 -14.37
C VAL A 107 -14.51 -8.08 -14.48
N GLN A 108 -14.96 -7.56 -15.64
CA GLN A 108 -16.37 -7.27 -15.88
C GLN A 108 -17.24 -8.53 -15.83
N GLY A 109 -16.75 -9.65 -16.39
CA GLY A 109 -17.41 -10.95 -16.32
C GLY A 109 -17.55 -11.44 -14.88
N PHE A 110 -16.50 -11.31 -14.06
CA PHE A 110 -16.53 -11.66 -12.64
C PHE A 110 -17.48 -10.77 -11.84
N ALA A 111 -17.45 -9.46 -12.05
CA ALA A 111 -18.30 -8.50 -11.36
C ALA A 111 -19.79 -8.78 -11.58
N ARG A 112 -20.17 -9.15 -12.82
CA ARG A 112 -21.54 -9.52 -13.17
C ARG A 112 -21.98 -10.84 -12.54
N ARG A 113 -21.07 -11.81 -12.36
CA ARG A 113 -21.37 -13.13 -11.77
C ARG A 113 -21.43 -13.09 -10.25
N ASN A 114 -20.59 -12.27 -9.62
CA ASN A 114 -20.44 -12.20 -8.16
C ASN A 114 -20.42 -10.74 -7.68
N PRO A 115 -21.55 -10.02 -7.73
CA PRO A 115 -21.60 -8.59 -7.39
C PRO A 115 -21.16 -8.30 -5.95
N ALA A 116 -21.53 -9.16 -4.99
CA ALA A 116 -21.13 -8.99 -3.58
C ALA A 116 -19.60 -9.13 -3.39
N ALA A 117 -18.98 -10.12 -4.06
CA ALA A 117 -17.53 -10.32 -3.98
C ALA A 117 -16.77 -9.18 -4.64
N PHE A 118 -17.28 -8.65 -5.75
CA PHE A 118 -16.68 -7.50 -6.43
C PHE A 118 -16.72 -6.24 -5.55
N VAL A 119 -17.88 -5.91 -4.96
CA VAL A 119 -17.99 -4.74 -4.07
C VAL A 119 -17.11 -4.91 -2.83
N GLY A 120 -17.13 -6.08 -2.19
CA GLY A 120 -16.26 -6.37 -1.04
C GLY A 120 -14.77 -6.25 -1.39
N GLY A 121 -14.37 -6.80 -2.53
CA GLY A 121 -13.00 -6.73 -3.04
C GLY A 121 -12.57 -5.30 -3.37
N ALA A 122 -13.43 -4.52 -4.02
CA ALA A 122 -13.15 -3.12 -4.37
C ALA A 122 -12.95 -2.24 -3.13
N VAL A 123 -13.76 -2.43 -2.09
CA VAL A 123 -13.59 -1.71 -0.81
C VAL A 123 -12.27 -2.07 -0.15
N LEU A 124 -11.94 -3.36 -0.06
CA LEU A 124 -10.67 -3.81 0.51
C LEU A 124 -9.47 -3.31 -0.29
N ALA A 125 -9.55 -3.34 -1.62
CA ALA A 125 -8.51 -2.82 -2.51
C ALA A 125 -8.33 -1.30 -2.33
N GLY A 126 -9.41 -0.53 -2.29
CA GLY A 126 -9.36 0.90 -2.05
C GLY A 126 -8.74 1.25 -0.69
N LEU A 127 -9.10 0.51 0.36
CA LEU A 127 -8.49 0.66 1.68
C LEU A 127 -7.01 0.30 1.66
N ALA A 128 -6.62 -0.78 0.97
CA ALA A 128 -5.21 -1.19 0.84
C ALA A 128 -4.38 -0.11 0.13
N VAL A 129 -4.89 0.44 -0.97
CA VAL A 129 -4.24 1.56 -1.69
C VAL A 129 -4.16 2.78 -0.77
N GLY A 130 -5.24 3.16 -0.08
CA GLY A 130 -5.22 4.28 0.87
C GLY A 130 -4.23 4.06 2.02
N ARG A 131 -4.11 2.82 2.51
CA ARG A 131 -3.11 2.42 3.52
C ARG A 131 -1.70 2.50 2.99
N PHE A 132 -1.46 2.08 1.75
CA PHE A 132 -0.16 2.16 1.11
C PHE A 132 0.25 3.62 0.92
N LEU A 133 -0.62 4.46 0.37
CA LEU A 133 -0.37 5.89 0.19
C LEU A 133 -0.04 6.58 1.53
N ARG A 134 -0.77 6.25 2.60
CA ARG A 134 -0.48 6.77 3.95
C ARG A 134 0.81 6.20 4.55
N ALA A 135 1.15 4.96 4.25
CA ALA A 135 2.39 4.33 4.70
C ALA A 135 3.62 4.82 3.92
N THR A 136 3.44 5.27 2.68
CA THR A 136 4.49 5.89 1.85
C THR A 136 4.56 7.40 2.00
N GLY A 137 3.67 8.02 2.78
CA GLY A 137 3.85 9.40 3.23
C GLY A 137 5.21 9.52 3.92
N PRO A 138 5.89 10.68 3.83
CA PRO A 138 7.17 10.86 4.52
C PRO A 138 6.95 10.44 5.97
N ALA A 139 7.74 9.49 6.45
CA ALA A 139 8.00 9.43 7.87
C ALA A 139 8.56 10.81 8.20
N GLU A 140 7.69 11.73 8.64
CA GLU A 140 8.11 12.89 9.39
C GLU A 140 9.07 12.31 10.41
N GLY A 141 10.32 12.73 10.25
CA GLY A 141 11.43 12.22 11.02
C GLY A 141 11.01 12.21 12.48
N ALA A 142 11.59 11.30 13.23
CA ALA A 142 11.67 11.47 14.65
C ALA A 142 12.10 12.92 14.95
N ASP A 143 11.12 13.78 15.22
CA ASP A 143 11.26 14.87 16.16
C ASP A 143 11.55 14.15 17.48
N THR A 144 12.83 13.76 17.64
CA THR A 144 13.52 14.09 18.87
C THR A 144 13.11 15.52 19.17
N VAL A 145 12.13 15.65 20.08
CA VAL A 145 11.85 16.88 20.81
C VAL A 145 13.14 17.21 21.56
N ALA A 146 14.10 17.79 20.85
CA ALA A 146 15.04 18.72 21.41
C ALA A 146 14.16 19.87 21.89
N ALA A 147 13.86 19.84 23.19
CA ALA A 147 13.21 20.93 23.88
C ALA A 147 13.81 22.26 23.41
N PRO A 148 12.99 23.31 23.18
CA PRO A 148 13.53 24.61 22.83
C PRO A 148 14.43 25.05 23.98
N ALA A 149 15.74 25.07 23.73
CA ALA A 149 16.68 25.70 24.64
C ALA A 149 16.27 27.17 24.77
N PRO A 150 16.10 27.71 25.99
CA PRO A 150 15.87 29.13 26.14
C PRO A 150 17.07 29.87 25.54
N VAL A 151 16.78 30.86 24.69
CA VAL A 151 17.76 31.82 24.17
C VAL A 151 18.27 32.71 25.30
N THR A 152 19.09 32.16 26.19
CA THR A 152 19.87 32.94 27.14
C THR A 152 21.16 33.33 26.45
N GLY A 153 21.19 34.55 25.94
CA GLY A 153 22.43 35.24 25.62
C GLY A 153 23.24 35.45 26.90
N TYR A 154 24.11 34.49 27.23
CA TYR A 154 25.31 34.70 28.04
C TYR A 154 26.27 33.52 27.80
N ARG A 155 27.27 33.72 26.94
CA ARG A 155 28.44 32.85 26.87
C ARG A 155 29.47 33.44 27.84
N PRO A 156 29.68 32.88 29.06
CA PRO A 156 30.82 33.29 29.87
C PRO A 156 32.11 33.01 29.10
N ALA A 157 33.04 33.96 29.13
CA ALA A 157 34.33 33.87 28.48
C ALA A 157 35.06 32.57 28.91
N PRO A 158 35.90 31.97 28.04
CA PRO A 158 36.73 30.84 28.46
C PRO A 158 37.59 31.28 29.64
N SER A 159 37.46 30.59 30.78
CA SER A 159 38.40 30.73 31.88
C SER A 159 39.76 30.28 31.38
N TYR A 160 40.66 31.25 31.18
CA TYR A 160 42.06 31.00 30.89
C TYR A 160 42.64 30.29 32.10
N SER A 161 42.74 28.96 32.06
CA SER A 161 43.55 28.21 33.00
C SER A 161 45.01 28.51 32.65
N PRO A 162 45.78 29.25 33.46
CA PRO A 162 47.18 29.48 33.14
C PRO A 162 47.88 28.13 33.09
N ALA A 163 48.38 27.77 31.91
CA ALA A 163 49.28 26.64 31.74
C ALA A 163 50.45 26.84 32.72
N SER A 164 50.65 25.87 33.60
CA SER A 164 51.80 25.86 34.49
C SER A 164 53.08 25.95 33.65
N PRO A 165 54.04 26.85 33.99
CA PRO A 165 55.27 26.96 33.23
C PRO A 165 56.07 25.66 33.37
N VAL A 166 56.19 24.92 32.27
CA VAL A 166 57.17 23.83 32.14
C VAL A 166 58.56 24.45 32.09
N ALA A 167 59.31 24.29 33.18
CA ALA A 167 60.71 24.71 33.25
C ALA A 167 61.55 23.92 32.23
N PRO A 168 62.41 24.56 31.44
CA PRO A 168 63.24 23.87 30.46
C PRO A 168 64.31 23.02 31.18
N ALA A 169 64.25 21.70 30.96
CA ALA A 169 65.34 20.79 31.29
C ALA A 169 66.53 21.11 30.38
N ASN A 170 67.52 21.83 30.93
CA ASN A 170 68.78 22.13 30.27
C ASN A 170 69.66 20.88 30.28
N SER A 171 70.05 20.39 29.11
CA SER A 171 71.07 19.35 28.95
C SER A 171 71.76 19.55 27.60
N SER A 172 72.86 20.31 27.62
CA SER A 172 73.77 20.45 26.47
C SER A 172 74.72 19.25 26.37
N PRO A 173 75.24 18.94 25.17
CA PRO A 173 76.09 17.77 24.93
C PRO A 173 77.59 18.04 25.16
N LYS A 174 78.29 16.95 25.52
CA LYS A 174 79.74 16.72 25.75
C LYS A 174 80.41 17.43 26.92
#